data_AF-A0A949GUK7-F1
#
_entry.id   AF-A0A949GUK7-F1
#
_cell.length_a   1.000
_cell.length_b   1.000
_cell.length_c   1.000
_cell.angle_alpha   90.00
_cell.angle_beta   90.00
_cell.angle_gamma   90.00
#
_symmetry.space_group_name_H-M   'P 1'
#
loop_
_entity.id
_entity.type
_entity.pdbx_description
1 polymer ?
#
loop_
_entity_poly.entity_id
_entity_poly.type
_entity_poly.pdbx_seq_one_letter_code
_entity_poly.pdbx_strand_id
1 'polypeptide(L)'
;AMWQAEHVQSLLEKASAGPVQILGMTTRGDQILDRTLSKVGGKGLFVKELETALEDGRAHLAVHSLKDVPMELPQGFELACVMRREDPRDAFVSNDFSGLDALPEGAVVGTSSLRREAQLRARFPGLKIVPLRGNLDTRLAKLDRGEMQAIILAAAGLKRLGLAQRIREILPPEVLLPAAGQGALGIEIRSDGHAIRSALSPLADTRTFYEVRAERAVSRALGGSCQVPLAAYCITEPDGKTLYLRALVGMTDGSKLLRAECRGEDPEAIGLQAAGLLKEQGAQQILQALNAS
;
A
#
# COMPACT_ATOMS: atom_id res chain seq x y z
N ALA A 1 11.73 -3.21 -3.39
CA ALA A 1 12.73 -2.17 -3.14
C ALA A 1 13.68 -2.04 -4.31
N MET A 2 14.64 -2.96 -4.51
CA MET A 2 15.70 -2.79 -5.53
C MET A 2 15.15 -2.57 -6.95
N TRP A 3 14.22 -3.43 -7.40
CA TRP A 3 13.55 -3.23 -8.70
C TRP A 3 12.95 -1.83 -8.88
N GLN A 4 12.38 -1.25 -7.82
CA GLN A 4 11.76 0.07 -7.87
C GLN A 4 12.82 1.17 -8.02
N ALA A 5 13.96 1.02 -7.32
CA ALA A 5 15.10 1.92 -7.44
C ALA A 5 15.72 1.85 -8.84
N GLU A 6 15.95 0.65 -9.38
CA GLU A 6 16.46 0.44 -10.75
C GLU A 6 15.49 0.98 -11.81
N HIS A 7 14.18 0.80 -11.60
CA HIS A 7 13.17 1.35 -12.49
C HIS A 7 13.21 2.88 -12.52
N VAL A 8 13.28 3.54 -11.36
CA VAL A 8 13.40 5.00 -11.27
C VAL A 8 14.74 5.48 -11.84
N GLN A 9 15.83 4.79 -11.53
CA GLN A 9 17.16 5.07 -12.08
C GLN A 9 17.12 5.07 -13.61
N SER A 10 16.62 4.01 -14.24
CA SER A 10 16.56 3.93 -15.70
C SER A 10 15.73 5.05 -16.32
N LEU A 11 14.65 5.48 -15.66
CA LEU A 11 13.82 6.57 -16.16
C LEU A 11 14.50 7.93 -16.01
N LEU A 12 15.18 8.18 -14.89
CA LEU A 12 15.95 9.40 -14.67
C LEU A 12 17.16 9.50 -15.60
N GLU A 13 17.87 8.40 -15.87
CA GLU A 13 18.97 8.37 -16.83
C GLU A 13 18.50 8.58 -18.27
N LYS A 14 17.25 8.24 -18.59
CA LYS A 14 16.65 8.55 -19.90
C LYS A 14 16.16 9.99 -19.99
N ALA A 15 15.68 10.55 -18.88
CA ALA A 15 15.13 11.89 -18.83
C ALA A 15 16.20 12.98 -18.60
N SER A 16 17.35 12.62 -18.04
CA SER A 16 18.46 13.53 -17.76
C SER A 16 19.74 13.10 -18.49
N ALA A 17 20.68 14.02 -18.66
CA ALA A 17 21.99 13.72 -19.27
C ALA A 17 23.06 13.27 -18.24
N GLY A 18 22.67 12.89 -17.02
CA GLY A 18 23.59 12.63 -15.91
C GLY A 18 23.49 11.21 -15.34
N PRO A 19 24.57 10.70 -14.69
CA PRO A 19 24.56 9.38 -14.06
C PRO A 19 23.70 9.38 -12.80
N VAL A 20 22.96 8.28 -12.58
CA VAL A 20 22.18 8.07 -11.35
C VAL A 20 22.77 6.88 -10.61
N GLN A 21 23.02 7.03 -9.30
CA GLN A 21 23.59 5.98 -8.46
C GLN A 21 22.58 5.49 -7.44
N ILE A 22 22.52 4.17 -7.23
CA ILE A 22 21.70 3.56 -6.20
C ILE A 22 22.52 3.38 -4.94
N LEU A 23 22.11 4.07 -3.87
CA LEU A 23 22.58 3.78 -2.52
C LEU A 23 21.71 2.68 -1.90
N GLY A 24 22.19 1.44 -1.92
CA GLY A 24 21.53 0.33 -1.25
C GLY A 24 21.52 0.51 0.27
N MET A 25 20.35 0.36 0.90
CA MET A 25 20.19 0.50 2.35
C MET A 25 19.38 -0.67 2.92
N THR A 26 19.68 -1.05 4.16
CA THR A 26 18.90 -2.02 4.94
C THR A 26 18.22 -1.28 6.08
N THR A 27 16.91 -1.42 6.22
CA THR A 27 16.14 -0.76 7.27
C THR A 27 16.02 -1.64 8.50
N ARG A 28 15.75 -1.06 9.68
CA ARG A 28 15.40 -1.87 10.87
C ARG A 28 14.20 -2.78 10.62
N GLY A 29 13.24 -2.34 9.81
CA GLY A 29 12.09 -3.15 9.41
C GLY A 29 12.47 -4.43 8.65
N ASP A 30 13.59 -4.43 7.92
CA ASP A 30 14.11 -5.62 7.22
C ASP A 30 14.83 -6.59 8.17
N GLN A 31 15.38 -6.09 9.27
CA GLN A 31 16.15 -6.88 10.24
C GLN A 31 15.27 -7.56 11.30
N ILE A 32 14.07 -7.02 11.58
CA ILE A 32 13.17 -7.54 12.60
C ILE A 32 12.13 -8.47 11.98
N LEU A 33 12.50 -9.75 11.83
CA LEU A 33 11.60 -10.79 11.32
C LEU A 33 10.73 -11.44 12.42
N ASP A 34 11.24 -11.48 13.66
CA ASP A 34 10.72 -12.33 14.76
C ASP A 34 9.82 -11.64 15.80
N ARG A 35 9.51 -10.35 15.65
CA ARG A 35 8.59 -9.62 16.55
C ARG A 35 7.39 -9.06 15.80
N THR A 36 6.23 -9.05 16.44
CA THR A 36 5.04 -8.45 15.85
C THR A 36 5.30 -6.97 15.60
N LEU A 37 5.19 -6.48 14.34
CA LEU A 37 5.30 -5.04 14.02
C LEU A 37 4.37 -4.18 14.89
N SER A 38 3.28 -4.76 15.42
CA SER A 38 2.41 -4.14 16.43
C SER A 38 3.14 -3.73 17.71
N LYS A 39 4.18 -4.46 18.13
CA LYS A 39 4.92 -4.23 19.38
C LYS A 39 6.19 -3.39 19.23
N VAL A 40 6.64 -3.07 18.01
CA VAL A 40 7.94 -2.40 17.77
C VAL A 40 7.79 -0.90 17.48
N GLY A 41 6.58 -0.42 17.18
CA GLY A 41 6.27 1.01 17.12
C GLY A 41 6.72 1.72 15.83
N GLY A 42 5.79 2.46 15.23
CA GLY A 42 6.06 3.54 14.27
C GLY A 42 6.11 3.14 12.79
N LYS A 43 5.26 3.78 11.97
CA LYS A 43 5.31 3.76 10.49
C LYS A 43 6.67 4.15 9.88
N GLY A 44 7.54 4.79 10.67
CA GLY A 44 8.85 5.28 10.22
C GLY A 44 9.97 4.22 10.21
N LEU A 45 9.74 2.98 10.65
CA LEU A 45 10.79 1.94 10.72
C LEU A 45 11.42 1.55 9.36
N PHE A 46 10.75 1.86 8.26
CA PHE A 46 11.24 1.62 6.89
C PHE A 46 11.68 2.89 6.17
N VAL A 47 11.46 4.06 6.78
CA VAL A 47 11.64 5.37 6.11
C VAL A 47 12.72 6.19 6.81
N LYS A 48 12.90 6.03 8.13
CA LYS A 48 13.83 6.83 8.92
C LYS A 48 15.28 6.73 8.45
N GLU A 49 15.75 5.54 8.08
CA GLU A 49 17.10 5.37 7.57
C GLU A 49 17.30 6.06 6.21
N LEU A 50 16.25 6.08 5.36
CA LEU A 50 16.24 6.79 4.09
C LEU A 50 16.24 8.31 4.32
N GLU A 51 15.36 8.82 5.20
CA GLU A 51 15.31 10.23 5.61
C GLU A 51 16.65 10.70 6.16
N THR A 52 17.34 9.88 6.97
CA THR A 52 18.68 10.21 7.48
C THR A 52 19.70 10.33 6.34
N ALA A 53 19.61 9.48 5.31
CA ALA A 53 20.49 9.59 4.14
C ALA A 53 20.21 10.84 3.30
N LEU A 54 18.96 11.28 3.22
CA LEU A 54 18.57 12.54 2.59
C LEU A 54 19.10 13.74 3.38
N GLU A 55 18.90 13.75 4.70
CA GLU A 55 19.33 14.83 5.60
C GLU A 55 20.86 15.02 5.54
N ASP A 56 21.62 13.92 5.67
CA ASP A 56 23.08 13.92 5.65
C ASP A 56 23.69 14.17 4.25
N GLY A 57 22.86 14.24 3.20
CA GLY A 57 23.32 14.42 1.81
C GLY A 57 23.98 13.19 1.18
N ARG A 58 23.85 12.00 1.80
CA ARG A 58 24.30 10.73 1.21
C ARG A 58 23.40 10.26 0.06
N ALA A 59 22.16 10.72 0.05
CA ALA A 59 21.18 10.51 -1.02
C ALA A 59 20.45 11.81 -1.33
N HIS A 60 19.91 11.91 -2.55
CA HIS A 60 19.17 13.09 -3.01
C HIS A 60 17.65 12.84 -3.14
N LEU A 61 17.24 11.57 -3.23
CA LEU A 61 15.86 11.13 -3.29
C LEU A 61 15.73 9.73 -2.69
N ALA A 62 14.53 9.39 -2.23
CA ALA A 62 14.17 8.06 -1.77
C ALA A 62 12.93 7.54 -2.53
N VAL A 63 12.94 6.26 -2.89
CA VAL A 63 11.88 5.62 -3.69
C VAL A 63 11.09 4.65 -2.83
N HIS A 64 9.77 4.82 -2.79
CA HIS A 64 8.88 4.07 -1.92
C HIS A 64 7.74 3.43 -2.68
N SER A 65 7.28 2.27 -2.20
CA SER A 65 5.89 1.88 -2.42
C SER A 65 4.99 2.86 -1.67
N LEU A 66 4.10 3.57 -2.35
CA LEU A 66 3.39 4.71 -1.74
C LEU A 66 2.48 4.31 -0.56
N LYS A 67 1.99 3.07 -0.55
CA LYS A 67 1.23 2.50 0.58
C LYS A 67 2.01 2.36 1.88
N ASP A 68 3.34 2.35 1.81
CA ASP A 68 4.25 2.17 2.94
C ASP A 68 4.78 3.53 3.46
N VAL A 69 4.48 4.63 2.76
CA VAL A 69 4.90 5.99 3.15
C VAL A 69 3.96 6.55 4.24
N PRO A 70 4.50 7.11 5.34
CA PRO A 70 3.73 7.85 6.33
C PRO A 70 2.78 8.87 5.71
N MET A 71 1.62 9.10 6.32
CA MET A 71 0.62 10.02 5.74
C MET A 71 1.06 11.48 5.86
N GLU A 72 1.84 11.76 6.90
CA GLU A 72 2.54 13.01 7.15
C GLU A 72 4.03 12.67 7.15
N LEU A 73 4.80 13.38 6.32
CA LEU A 73 6.26 13.30 6.33
C LEU A 73 6.80 14.27 7.38
N PRO A 74 7.99 14.00 7.97
CA PRO A 74 8.61 14.93 8.89
C PRO A 74 8.90 16.28 8.22
N GLN A 75 8.98 17.33 9.03
CA GLN A 75 9.38 18.65 8.54
C GLN A 75 10.74 18.58 7.83
N GLY A 76 10.85 19.22 6.67
CA GLY A 76 12.07 19.19 5.85
C GLY A 76 12.03 18.17 4.71
N PHE A 77 11.05 17.26 4.71
CA PHE A 77 10.82 16.31 3.62
C PHE A 77 9.49 16.52 2.93
N GLU A 78 9.42 16.06 1.68
CA GLU A 78 8.18 16.08 0.91
C GLU A 78 8.10 14.93 -0.08
N LEU A 79 6.86 14.54 -0.39
CA LEU A 79 6.55 13.63 -1.48
C LEU A 79 6.53 14.42 -2.79
N ALA A 80 7.68 14.58 -3.43
CA ALA A 80 7.83 15.44 -4.60
C ALA A 80 7.31 14.84 -5.91
N CYS A 81 7.23 13.51 -6.01
CA CYS A 81 6.71 12.86 -7.21
C CYS A 81 5.89 11.61 -6.87
N VAL A 82 4.75 11.48 -7.53
CA VAL A 82 3.95 10.26 -7.57
C VAL A 82 3.94 9.78 -9.02
N MET A 83 4.48 8.59 -9.25
CA MET A 83 4.57 8.01 -10.59
C MET A 83 3.26 7.34 -10.98
N ARG A 84 3.10 7.10 -12.29
CA ARG A 84 1.96 6.37 -12.85
C ARG A 84 1.69 5.07 -12.07
N ARG A 85 0.44 4.90 -11.65
CA ARG A 85 -0.01 3.74 -10.89
C ARG A 85 0.07 2.46 -11.73
N GLU A 86 0.71 1.44 -11.17
CA GLU A 86 0.54 0.06 -11.64
C GLU A 86 -0.79 -0.50 -11.09
N ASP A 87 -1.19 -1.71 -11.51
CA ASP A 87 -2.40 -2.38 -11.04
C ASP A 87 -2.56 -2.34 -9.50
N PRO A 88 -3.55 -1.58 -8.98
CA PRO A 88 -3.72 -1.35 -7.55
C PRO A 88 -4.39 -2.53 -6.84
N ARG A 89 -4.88 -3.52 -7.58
CA ARG A 89 -5.66 -4.64 -7.05
C ARG A 89 -4.80 -5.63 -6.29
N ASP A 90 -5.47 -6.38 -5.41
CA ASP A 90 -4.87 -7.55 -4.78
C ASP A 90 -4.96 -8.75 -5.73
N ALA A 91 -3.98 -9.64 -5.64
CA ALA A 91 -3.87 -10.85 -6.43
C ALA A 91 -4.00 -12.06 -5.52
N PHE A 92 -4.84 -12.99 -5.93
CA PHE A 92 -4.91 -14.33 -5.38
C PHE A 92 -3.86 -15.21 -6.08
N VAL A 93 -3.03 -15.86 -5.26
CA VAL A 93 -1.93 -16.71 -5.71
C VAL A 93 -2.09 -18.07 -5.06
N SER A 94 -2.20 -19.10 -5.88
CA SER A 94 -2.33 -20.50 -5.45
C SER A 94 -1.69 -21.42 -6.49
N ASN A 95 -1.16 -22.54 -6.01
CA ASN A 95 -0.65 -23.58 -6.90
C ASN A 95 -1.79 -24.41 -7.48
N ASP A 96 -2.80 -24.71 -6.67
CA ASP A 96 -3.81 -25.73 -6.96
C ASP A 96 -5.20 -25.15 -7.30
N PHE A 97 -5.51 -23.93 -6.86
CA PHE A 97 -6.84 -23.33 -7.00
C PHE A 97 -6.84 -22.14 -7.97
N SER A 98 -7.93 -21.97 -8.70
CA SER A 98 -8.09 -20.91 -9.70
C SER A 98 -8.49 -19.54 -9.12
N GLY A 99 -9.11 -19.52 -7.94
CA GLY A 99 -9.62 -18.30 -7.31
C GLY A 99 -10.08 -18.53 -5.88
N LEU A 100 -10.50 -17.44 -5.20
CA LEU A 100 -11.00 -17.52 -3.82
C LEU A 100 -12.25 -18.40 -3.69
N ASP A 101 -13.18 -18.32 -4.65
CA ASP A 101 -14.41 -19.10 -4.64
C ASP A 101 -14.19 -20.62 -4.85
N ALA A 102 -13.01 -21.01 -5.34
CA ALA A 102 -12.65 -22.41 -5.53
C ALA A 102 -12.05 -23.07 -4.28
N LEU A 103 -11.75 -22.28 -3.23
CA LEU A 103 -11.18 -22.81 -2.00
C LEU A 103 -12.23 -23.60 -1.19
N PRO A 104 -11.90 -24.79 -0.69
CA PRO A 104 -12.79 -25.53 0.20
C PRO A 104 -12.90 -24.84 1.56
N GLU A 105 -13.96 -25.17 2.29
CA GLU A 105 -14.10 -24.76 3.69
C GLU A 105 -12.89 -25.21 4.52
N GLY A 106 -12.41 -24.33 5.40
CA GLY A 106 -11.24 -24.56 6.23
C GLY A 106 -9.90 -24.36 5.52
N ALA A 107 -9.87 -23.99 4.23
CA ALA A 107 -8.64 -23.69 3.50
C ALA A 107 -7.84 -22.56 4.15
N VAL A 108 -6.53 -22.71 4.14
CA VAL A 108 -5.58 -21.78 4.77
C VAL A 108 -5.12 -20.73 3.76
N VAL A 109 -5.34 -19.45 4.09
CA VAL A 109 -4.93 -18.30 3.27
C VAL A 109 -3.95 -17.42 4.02
N GLY A 110 -2.77 -17.22 3.44
CA GLY A 110 -1.68 -16.44 4.03
C GLY A 110 -1.76 -14.94 3.75
N THR A 111 -1.88 -14.12 4.81
CA THR A 111 -1.68 -12.66 4.76
C THR A 111 -1.43 -12.11 6.16
N SER A 112 -0.48 -11.18 6.32
CA SER A 112 -0.33 -10.37 7.54
C SER A 112 -0.97 -8.97 7.44
N SER A 113 -1.68 -8.67 6.35
CA SER A 113 -2.40 -7.41 6.21
C SER A 113 -3.77 -7.52 6.89
N LEU A 114 -3.97 -6.77 7.97
CA LEU A 114 -5.24 -6.73 8.68
C LEU A 114 -6.40 -6.23 7.79
N ARG A 115 -6.12 -5.32 6.85
CA ARG A 115 -7.07 -4.89 5.80
C ARG A 115 -7.56 -6.06 4.96
N ARG A 116 -6.66 -6.95 4.52
CA ARG A 116 -7.02 -8.12 3.72
C ARG A 116 -7.76 -9.13 4.59
N GLU A 117 -7.26 -9.38 5.79
CA GLU A 117 -7.86 -10.31 6.74
C GLU A 117 -9.32 -9.95 7.07
N ALA A 118 -9.59 -8.70 7.47
CA ALA A 118 -10.95 -8.25 7.79
C ALA A 118 -11.93 -8.45 6.63
N GLN A 119 -11.51 -8.11 5.40
CA GLN A 119 -12.36 -8.27 4.21
C GLN A 119 -12.56 -9.73 3.82
N LEU A 120 -11.51 -10.56 3.92
CA LEU A 120 -11.60 -12.00 3.65
C LEU A 120 -12.50 -12.69 4.66
N ARG A 121 -12.34 -12.43 5.96
CA ARG A 121 -13.17 -13.06 7.00
C ARG A 121 -14.64 -12.68 6.87
N ALA A 122 -14.94 -11.42 6.52
CA ALA A 122 -16.31 -10.97 6.32
C ALA A 122 -16.98 -11.62 5.09
N ARG A 123 -16.23 -11.83 4.00
CA ARG A 123 -16.78 -12.36 2.74
C ARG A 123 -16.70 -13.88 2.64
N PHE A 124 -15.69 -14.48 3.25
CA PHE A 124 -15.36 -15.91 3.18
C PHE A 124 -15.13 -16.47 4.60
N PRO A 125 -16.17 -16.52 5.45
CA PRO A 125 -16.04 -16.87 6.86
C PRO A 125 -15.50 -18.30 7.10
N GLY A 126 -15.62 -19.19 6.12
CA GLY A 126 -15.08 -20.56 6.18
C GLY A 126 -13.56 -20.65 6.00
N LEU A 127 -12.86 -19.57 5.59
CA LEU A 127 -11.41 -19.59 5.37
C LEU A 127 -10.62 -19.37 6.66
N LYS A 128 -9.50 -20.08 6.80
CA LYS A 128 -8.53 -19.90 7.89
C LYS A 128 -7.46 -18.91 7.46
N ILE A 129 -7.57 -17.66 7.91
CA ILE A 129 -6.56 -16.63 7.62
C ILE A 129 -5.39 -16.76 8.59
N VAL A 130 -4.17 -16.88 8.06
CA VAL A 130 -2.94 -17.03 8.85
C VAL A 130 -1.90 -15.95 8.49
N PRO A 131 -1.09 -15.49 9.46
CA PRO A 131 -0.03 -14.54 9.20
C PRO A 131 1.00 -15.06 8.19
N LEU A 132 1.41 -14.19 7.25
CA LEU A 132 2.43 -14.49 6.26
C LEU A 132 3.41 -13.31 6.13
N ARG A 133 4.68 -13.57 6.49
CA ARG A 133 5.78 -12.60 6.49
C ARG A 133 6.95 -13.06 5.62
N GLY A 134 7.89 -12.14 5.42
CA GLY A 134 9.03 -12.27 4.53
C GLY A 134 8.90 -11.38 3.30
N ASN A 135 9.97 -11.30 2.51
CA ASN A 135 9.92 -10.73 1.16
C ASN A 135 9.07 -11.62 0.22
N LEU A 136 8.88 -11.20 -1.02
CA LEU A 136 8.02 -11.92 -1.97
C LEU A 136 8.46 -13.38 -2.17
N ASP A 137 9.76 -13.61 -2.37
CA ASP A 137 10.31 -14.94 -2.63
C ASP A 137 10.08 -15.90 -1.45
N THR A 138 10.30 -15.42 -0.22
CA THR A 138 10.04 -16.20 0.99
C THR A 138 8.57 -16.61 1.09
N ARG A 139 7.65 -15.71 0.72
CA ARG A 139 6.21 -15.97 0.75
C ARG A 139 5.78 -16.97 -0.31
N LEU A 140 6.31 -16.84 -1.53
CA LEU A 140 6.06 -17.79 -2.62
C LEU A 140 6.63 -19.16 -2.27
N ALA A 141 7.83 -19.23 -1.69
CA ALA A 141 8.42 -20.50 -1.26
C ALA A 141 7.58 -21.19 -0.16
N LYS A 142 6.97 -20.45 0.77
CA LYS A 142 6.02 -21.01 1.76
C LYS A 142 4.77 -21.59 1.09
N LEU A 143 4.22 -20.89 0.11
CA LEU A 143 3.11 -21.40 -0.69
C LEU A 143 3.51 -22.67 -1.46
N ASP A 144 4.69 -22.67 -2.08
CA ASP A 144 5.20 -23.80 -2.87
C ASP A 144 5.50 -25.05 -2.03
N ARG A 145 5.82 -24.88 -0.75
CA ARG A 145 5.93 -25.98 0.22
C ARG A 145 4.59 -26.50 0.74
N GLY A 146 3.47 -25.92 0.32
CA GLY A 146 2.14 -26.34 0.77
C GLY A 146 1.79 -25.93 2.21
N GLU A 147 2.50 -24.94 2.79
CA GLU A 147 2.18 -24.43 4.15
C GLU A 147 0.80 -23.74 4.20
N MET A 148 0.25 -23.39 3.03
CA MET A 148 -1.07 -22.78 2.84
C MET A 148 -1.59 -23.08 1.44
N GLN A 149 -2.91 -23.05 1.25
CA GLN A 149 -3.54 -23.30 -0.06
C GLN A 149 -3.49 -22.07 -0.96
N ALA A 150 -3.44 -20.87 -0.38
CA ALA A 150 -3.31 -19.62 -1.14
C ALA A 150 -2.66 -18.51 -0.32
N ILE A 151 -2.17 -17.49 -1.02
CA ILE A 151 -1.69 -16.24 -0.43
C ILE A 151 -2.27 -15.04 -1.17
N ILE A 152 -2.44 -13.93 -0.46
CA ILE A 152 -2.86 -12.67 -1.08
C ILE A 152 -1.68 -11.71 -1.16
N LEU A 153 -1.41 -11.21 -2.36
CA LEU A 153 -0.30 -10.30 -2.67
C LEU A 153 -0.82 -9.07 -3.43
N ALA A 154 0.00 -8.03 -3.55
CA ALA A 154 -0.37 -6.89 -4.41
C ALA A 154 -0.01 -7.26 -5.86
N ALA A 155 -0.94 -7.08 -6.80
CA ALA A 155 -0.71 -7.42 -8.21
C ALA A 155 0.51 -6.67 -8.78
N ALA A 156 0.65 -5.38 -8.45
CA ALA A 156 1.81 -4.58 -8.83
C ALA A 156 3.16 -5.20 -8.43
N GLY A 157 3.25 -5.80 -7.24
CA GLY A 157 4.51 -6.42 -6.79
C GLY A 157 4.92 -7.61 -7.65
N LEU A 158 3.96 -8.45 -8.02
CA LEU A 158 4.18 -9.61 -8.89
C LEU A 158 4.53 -9.17 -10.31
N LYS A 159 3.79 -8.21 -10.88
CA LYS A 159 4.02 -7.71 -12.25
C LYS A 159 5.41 -7.09 -12.40
N ARG A 160 5.79 -6.23 -11.45
CA ARG A 160 7.12 -5.58 -11.42
C ARG A 160 8.25 -6.59 -11.48
N LEU A 161 8.13 -7.68 -10.73
CA LEU A 161 9.15 -8.72 -10.65
C LEU A 161 9.02 -9.79 -11.75
N GLY A 162 8.19 -9.60 -12.79
CA GLY A 162 8.02 -10.57 -13.87
C GLY A 162 7.34 -11.88 -13.44
N LEU A 163 6.50 -11.81 -12.39
CA LEU A 163 5.83 -12.96 -11.78
C LEU A 163 4.30 -12.94 -12.02
N ALA A 164 3.85 -12.28 -13.09
CA ALA A 164 2.42 -12.19 -13.42
C ALA A 164 1.75 -13.56 -13.61
N GLN A 165 2.49 -14.56 -14.09
CA GLN A 165 2.07 -15.96 -14.24
C GLN A 165 1.70 -16.65 -12.92
N ARG A 166 2.14 -16.12 -11.77
CA ARG A 166 1.75 -16.64 -10.45
C ARG A 166 0.35 -16.19 -10.05
N ILE A 167 -0.20 -15.17 -10.71
CA ILE A 167 -1.53 -14.65 -10.41
C ILE A 167 -2.58 -15.60 -10.99
N ARG A 168 -3.38 -16.21 -10.11
CA ARG A 168 -4.51 -17.06 -10.51
C ARG A 168 -5.77 -16.23 -10.74
N GLU A 169 -5.97 -15.22 -9.90
CA GLU A 169 -7.08 -14.30 -10.00
C GLU A 169 -6.64 -12.90 -9.56
N ILE A 170 -7.04 -11.87 -10.32
CA ILE A 170 -6.95 -10.49 -9.86
C ILE A 170 -8.26 -10.14 -9.16
N LEU A 171 -8.19 -9.81 -7.87
CA LEU A 171 -9.35 -9.54 -7.05
C LEU A 171 -9.90 -8.13 -7.36
N PRO A 172 -11.16 -8.01 -7.80
CA PRO A 172 -11.75 -6.71 -8.07
C PRO A 172 -11.95 -5.93 -6.75
N PRO A 173 -11.93 -4.58 -6.77
CA PRO A 173 -12.08 -3.75 -5.56
C PRO A 173 -13.36 -4.01 -4.76
N GLU A 174 -14.40 -4.56 -5.40
CA GLU A 174 -15.66 -4.98 -4.78
C GLU A 174 -15.50 -6.25 -3.94
N VAL A 175 -14.53 -7.10 -4.27
CA VAL A 175 -14.12 -8.26 -3.47
C VAL A 175 -13.16 -7.85 -2.38
N LEU A 176 -12.10 -7.11 -2.75
CA LEU A 176 -11.06 -6.74 -1.81
C LEU A 176 -10.53 -5.32 -2.11
N LEU A 177 -11.03 -4.35 -1.34
CA LEU A 177 -10.73 -2.94 -1.54
C LEU A 177 -9.24 -2.66 -1.24
N PRO A 178 -8.48 -2.04 -2.18
CA PRO A 178 -7.05 -1.79 -2.02
C PRO A 178 -6.66 -0.93 -0.81
N ALA A 179 -5.38 -1.05 -0.41
CA ALA A 179 -4.77 -0.09 0.50
C ALA A 179 -4.52 1.26 -0.21
N ALA A 180 -4.58 2.35 0.54
CA ALA A 180 -4.22 3.68 0.04
C ALA A 180 -2.83 3.66 -0.58
N GLY A 181 -2.69 4.17 -1.81
CA GLY A 181 -1.44 4.21 -2.56
C GLY A 181 -0.94 2.87 -3.09
N GLN A 182 -1.71 1.77 -2.95
CA GLN A 182 -1.29 0.48 -3.52
C GLN A 182 -1.13 0.60 -5.05
N GLY A 183 -0.01 0.09 -5.57
CA GLY A 183 0.32 0.17 -7.00
C GLY A 183 1.12 1.42 -7.39
N ALA A 184 1.08 2.51 -6.62
CA ALA A 184 1.86 3.71 -6.91
C ALA A 184 3.28 3.64 -6.32
N LEU A 185 4.22 4.33 -7.00
CA LEU A 185 5.52 4.68 -6.42
C LEU A 185 5.49 6.14 -6.00
N GLY A 186 6.03 6.41 -4.81
CA GLY A 186 6.25 7.74 -4.29
C GLY A 186 7.74 8.03 -4.22
N ILE A 187 8.15 9.24 -4.60
CA ILE A 187 9.52 9.71 -4.49
C ILE A 187 9.56 10.85 -3.48
N GLU A 188 10.32 10.62 -2.42
CA GLU A 188 10.56 11.55 -1.33
C GLU A 188 11.89 12.28 -1.54
N ILE A 189 11.91 13.57 -1.25
CA ILE A 189 13.12 14.42 -1.30
C ILE A 189 13.13 15.38 -0.10
N ARG A 190 14.25 16.07 0.10
CA ARG A 190 14.28 17.26 0.95
C ARG A 190 13.48 18.40 0.31
N SER A 191 12.76 19.16 1.13
CA SER A 191 11.92 20.28 0.67
C SER A 191 12.69 21.40 -0.03
N ASP A 192 14.00 21.54 0.25
CA ASP A 192 14.90 22.50 -0.40
C ASP A 192 15.59 21.93 -1.67
N GLY A 193 15.30 20.67 -2.03
CA GLY A 193 15.87 19.96 -3.17
C GLY A 193 15.30 20.37 -4.54
N HIS A 194 15.25 21.67 -4.85
CA HIS A 194 14.59 22.21 -6.05
C HIS A 194 15.09 21.59 -7.36
N ALA A 195 16.41 21.39 -7.51
CA ALA A 195 16.98 20.78 -8.72
C ALA A 195 16.50 19.33 -8.92
N ILE A 196 16.42 18.56 -7.83
CA ILE A 196 15.91 17.18 -7.86
C ILE A 196 14.43 17.17 -8.22
N ARG A 197 13.63 18.06 -7.62
CA ARG A 197 12.20 18.20 -7.96
C ARG A 197 12.02 18.44 -9.46
N SER A 198 12.79 19.36 -10.06
CA SER A 198 12.72 19.62 -11.50
C SER A 198 13.05 18.38 -12.34
N ALA A 199 14.07 17.61 -11.93
CA ALA A 199 14.44 16.36 -12.60
C ALA A 199 13.36 15.26 -12.51
N LEU A 200 12.52 15.28 -11.47
CA LEU A 200 11.42 14.33 -11.28
C LEU A 200 10.17 14.65 -12.11
N SER A 201 10.06 15.86 -12.68
CA SER A 201 8.87 16.31 -13.41
C SER A 201 8.42 15.37 -14.55
N PRO A 202 9.31 14.74 -15.34
CA PRO A 202 8.88 13.83 -16.42
C PRO A 202 8.29 12.51 -15.91
N LEU A 203 8.51 12.17 -14.64
CA LEU A 203 8.05 10.91 -14.02
C LEU A 203 6.70 11.08 -13.31
N ALA A 204 6.28 12.32 -13.06
CA ALA A 204 5.08 12.62 -12.31
C ALA A 204 3.82 12.29 -13.12
N ASP A 205 2.86 11.63 -12.47
CA ASP A 205 1.54 11.34 -13.03
C ASP A 205 0.46 12.07 -12.22
N THR A 206 -0.06 13.15 -12.79
CA THR A 206 -1.04 14.02 -12.15
C THR A 206 -2.30 13.26 -11.74
N ARG A 207 -2.79 12.35 -12.58
CA ARG A 207 -3.98 11.54 -12.29
C ARG A 207 -3.76 10.69 -11.03
N THR A 208 -2.69 9.92 -10.99
CA THR A 208 -2.33 9.07 -9.84
C THR A 208 -2.12 9.92 -8.59
N PHE A 209 -1.53 11.12 -8.73
CA PHE A 209 -1.37 12.05 -7.61
C PHE A 209 -2.72 12.43 -6.98
N TYR A 210 -3.71 12.85 -7.78
CA TYR A 210 -5.05 13.20 -7.27
C TYR A 210 -5.77 12.00 -6.65
N GLU A 211 -5.77 10.85 -7.33
CA GLU A 211 -6.39 9.61 -6.82
C GLU A 211 -5.79 9.22 -5.46
N VAL A 212 -4.46 9.15 -5.36
CA VAL A 212 -3.81 8.72 -4.11
C VAL A 212 -3.87 9.80 -3.03
N ARG A 213 -3.94 11.09 -3.39
CA ARG A 213 -4.16 12.16 -2.41
C ARG A 213 -5.48 11.98 -1.67
N ALA A 214 -6.55 11.63 -2.39
CA ALA A 214 -7.85 11.33 -1.78
C ALA A 214 -7.80 10.12 -0.84
N GLU A 215 -7.14 9.05 -1.27
CA GLU A 215 -6.96 7.84 -0.46
C GLU A 215 -6.16 8.12 0.82
N ARG A 216 -5.09 8.91 0.71
CA ARG A 216 -4.21 9.27 1.83
C ARG A 216 -4.91 10.20 2.82
N ALA A 217 -5.80 11.08 2.36
CA ALA A 217 -6.61 11.93 3.24
C ALA A 217 -7.53 11.09 4.16
N VAL A 218 -8.15 10.03 3.65
CA VAL A 218 -8.90 9.05 4.49
C VAL A 218 -7.98 8.43 5.54
N SER A 219 -6.82 7.95 5.09
CA SER A 219 -5.87 7.27 5.98
C SER A 219 -5.34 8.20 7.07
N ARG A 220 -5.00 9.45 6.75
CA ARG A 220 -4.60 10.45 7.74
C ARG A 220 -5.72 10.71 8.75
N ALA A 221 -6.94 10.96 8.28
CA ALA A 221 -8.06 11.37 9.12
C ALA A 221 -8.56 10.29 10.10
N LEU A 222 -8.27 9.01 9.82
CA LEU A 222 -8.62 7.86 10.66
C LEU A 222 -7.43 7.31 11.46
N GLY A 223 -6.30 8.05 11.53
CA GLY A 223 -5.10 7.59 12.21
C GLY A 223 -4.54 6.30 11.60
N GLY A 224 -4.81 6.08 10.31
CA GLY A 224 -4.56 4.84 9.61
C GLY A 224 -3.11 4.44 9.78
N SER A 225 -2.87 3.26 10.32
CA SER A 225 -1.57 2.62 10.39
C SER A 225 -1.62 1.27 9.70
N CYS A 226 -0.47 0.62 9.46
CA CYS A 226 -0.47 -0.76 8.99
C CYS A 226 -1.16 -1.73 9.98
N GLN A 227 -1.50 -1.25 11.18
CA GLN A 227 -2.20 -1.96 12.25
C GLN A 227 -3.71 -1.69 12.25
N VAL A 228 -4.21 -0.84 11.35
CA VAL A 228 -5.65 -0.61 11.19
C VAL A 228 -6.15 -1.37 9.94
N PRO A 229 -7.23 -2.17 10.03
CA PRO A 229 -7.93 -2.75 8.88
C PRO A 229 -8.62 -1.68 8.02
N LEU A 230 -7.82 -0.83 7.37
CA LEU A 230 -8.27 0.31 6.58
C LEU A 230 -7.95 0.09 5.10
N ALA A 231 -8.93 0.36 4.25
CA ALA A 231 -8.81 0.42 2.81
C ALA A 231 -9.30 1.78 2.29
N ALA A 232 -8.66 2.29 1.25
CA ALA A 232 -9.10 3.47 0.53
C ALA A 232 -8.61 3.36 -0.91
N TYR A 233 -9.53 3.47 -1.85
CA TYR A 233 -9.24 3.34 -3.27
C TYR A 233 -10.03 4.38 -4.06
N CYS A 234 -9.33 5.18 -4.83
CA CYS A 234 -9.87 6.24 -5.66
C CYS A 234 -9.53 6.00 -7.13
N ILE A 235 -10.48 6.32 -7.99
CA ILE A 235 -10.28 6.36 -9.44
C ILE A 235 -10.79 7.69 -9.98
N THR A 236 -10.13 8.23 -11.00
CA THR A 236 -10.72 9.27 -11.85
C THR A 236 -11.75 8.65 -12.79
N GLU A 237 -12.97 9.18 -12.78
CA GLU A 237 -14.06 8.78 -13.66
C GLU A 237 -13.78 9.16 -15.13
N PRO A 238 -14.56 8.63 -16.11
CA PRO A 238 -14.30 8.84 -17.54
C PRO A 238 -14.32 10.31 -18.00
N ASP A 239 -14.93 11.22 -17.23
CA ASP A 239 -14.92 12.66 -17.50
C ASP A 239 -13.55 13.32 -17.28
N GLY A 240 -12.60 12.61 -16.67
CA GLY A 240 -11.24 13.08 -16.40
C GLY A 240 -11.12 14.08 -15.25
N LYS A 241 -12.20 14.36 -14.51
CA LYS A 241 -12.23 15.37 -13.44
C LYS A 241 -12.80 14.84 -12.14
N THR A 242 -13.89 14.06 -12.21
CA THR A 242 -14.55 13.53 -11.02
C THR A 242 -13.74 12.38 -10.47
N LEU A 243 -13.40 12.46 -9.19
CA LEU A 243 -12.80 11.38 -8.44
C LEU A 243 -13.91 10.57 -7.76
N TYR A 244 -13.87 9.25 -7.91
CA TYR A 244 -14.72 8.32 -7.16
C TYR A 244 -13.87 7.60 -6.12
N LEU A 245 -14.08 7.94 -4.86
CA LEU A 245 -13.38 7.39 -3.71
C LEU A 245 -14.28 6.39 -2.97
N ARG A 246 -13.73 5.21 -2.69
CA ARG A 246 -14.30 4.22 -1.79
C ARG A 246 -13.36 4.01 -0.62
N ALA A 247 -13.92 3.93 0.59
CA ALA A 247 -13.18 3.70 1.82
C ALA A 247 -13.87 2.65 2.68
N LEU A 248 -13.07 1.92 3.46
CA LEU A 248 -13.56 0.89 4.37
C LEU A 248 -12.68 0.79 5.61
N VAL A 249 -13.30 0.68 6.78
CA VAL A 249 -12.62 0.31 8.04
C VAL A 249 -13.39 -0.82 8.72
N GLY A 250 -12.68 -1.76 9.34
CA GLY A 250 -13.33 -2.94 9.92
C GLY A 250 -12.64 -3.51 11.15
N MET A 251 -13.34 -4.41 11.83
CA MET A 251 -12.75 -5.29 12.83
C MET A 251 -11.90 -6.37 12.15
N THR A 252 -10.80 -6.76 12.77
CA THR A 252 -9.86 -7.76 12.23
C THR A 252 -10.52 -9.13 12.01
N ASP A 253 -11.48 -9.48 12.86
CA ASP A 253 -12.26 -10.73 12.76
C ASP A 253 -13.30 -10.72 11.63
N GLY A 254 -13.51 -9.58 10.96
CA GLY A 254 -14.52 -9.42 9.90
C GLY A 254 -15.95 -9.25 10.40
N SER A 255 -16.20 -9.22 11.72
CA SER A 255 -17.54 -9.11 12.31
C SER A 255 -18.26 -7.80 11.97
N LYS A 256 -17.50 -6.74 11.72
CA LYS A 256 -18.01 -5.43 11.34
C LYS A 256 -17.12 -4.76 10.31
N LEU A 257 -17.72 -4.36 9.18
CA LEU A 257 -17.08 -3.56 8.13
C LEU A 257 -17.93 -2.31 7.87
N LEU A 258 -17.32 -1.14 8.02
CA LEU A 258 -17.92 0.15 7.68
C LEU A 258 -17.46 0.58 6.30
N ARG A 259 -18.34 1.18 5.51
CA ARG A 259 -18.05 1.57 4.11
C ARG A 259 -18.49 3.01 3.87
N ALA A 260 -17.72 3.74 3.08
CA ALA A 260 -18.07 5.06 2.60
C ALA A 260 -17.68 5.19 1.14
N GLU A 261 -18.50 5.93 0.39
CA GLU A 261 -18.25 6.27 -1.00
C GLU A 261 -18.49 7.76 -1.20
N CYS A 262 -17.61 8.42 -1.93
CA CYS A 262 -17.71 9.85 -2.23
C CYS A 262 -17.32 10.13 -3.68
N ARG A 263 -17.95 11.14 -4.27
CA ARG A 263 -17.59 11.68 -5.58
C ARG A 263 -17.35 13.18 -5.47
N GLY A 264 -16.35 13.68 -6.18
CA GLY A 264 -16.03 15.11 -6.23
C GLY A 264 -14.70 15.38 -6.92
N GLU A 265 -14.36 16.64 -7.13
CA GLU A 265 -13.12 17.02 -7.83
C GLU A 265 -11.95 17.31 -6.88
N ASP A 266 -12.22 17.76 -5.64
CA ASP A 266 -11.19 18.02 -4.64
C ASP A 266 -10.82 16.72 -3.90
N PRO A 267 -9.61 16.18 -4.09
CA PRO A 267 -9.19 14.92 -3.47
C PRO A 267 -9.16 15.01 -1.93
N GLU A 268 -8.75 16.14 -1.36
CA GLU A 268 -8.64 16.29 0.08
C GLU A 268 -10.04 16.36 0.70
N ALA A 269 -10.94 17.14 0.09
CA ALA A 269 -12.31 17.28 0.56
C ALA A 269 -13.06 15.93 0.55
N ILE A 270 -13.01 15.18 -0.55
CA ILE A 270 -13.70 13.87 -0.63
C ILE A 270 -13.08 12.84 0.33
N GLY A 271 -11.77 12.91 0.57
CA GLY A 271 -11.09 12.05 1.54
C GLY A 271 -11.51 12.32 2.98
N LEU A 272 -11.61 13.59 3.36
CA LEU A 272 -12.12 14.01 4.66
C LEU A 272 -13.61 13.68 4.82
N GLN A 273 -14.42 13.86 3.78
CA GLN A 273 -15.84 13.49 3.76
C GLN A 273 -16.02 11.99 4.00
N ALA A 274 -15.30 11.14 3.25
CA ALA A 274 -15.35 9.69 3.42
C ALA A 274 -14.94 9.26 4.84
N ALA A 275 -13.91 9.88 5.41
CA ALA A 275 -13.52 9.64 6.80
C ALA A 275 -14.60 10.08 7.80
N GLY A 276 -15.29 11.20 7.55
CA GLY A 276 -16.43 11.66 8.34
C GLY A 276 -17.58 10.65 8.36
N LEU A 277 -17.98 10.17 7.17
CA LEU A 277 -19.03 9.15 7.03
C LEU A 277 -18.68 7.85 7.76
N LEU A 278 -17.40 7.44 7.75
CA LEU A 278 -16.95 6.27 8.52
C LEU A 278 -17.01 6.54 10.03
N LYS A 279 -16.66 7.74 10.50
CA LYS A 279 -16.76 8.12 11.92
C LYS A 279 -18.20 8.10 12.41
N GLU A 280 -19.15 8.61 11.63
CA GLU A 280 -20.58 8.58 11.94
C GLU A 280 -21.12 7.14 12.07
N GLN A 281 -20.58 6.20 11.30
CA GLN A 281 -20.91 4.77 11.39
C GLN A 281 -20.22 4.04 12.56
N GLY A 282 -19.38 4.74 13.32
CA GLY A 282 -18.68 4.23 14.48
C GLY A 282 -17.29 3.65 14.20
N ALA A 283 -16.55 4.25 13.27
CA ALA A 283 -15.14 3.90 13.04
C ALA A 283 -14.28 4.10 14.29
N GLN A 284 -14.60 5.09 15.12
CA GLN A 284 -13.80 5.42 16.30
C GLN A 284 -13.80 4.30 17.34
N GLN A 285 -14.93 3.60 17.50
CA GLN A 285 -15.05 2.44 18.38
C GLN A 285 -14.18 1.27 17.89
N ILE A 286 -14.14 1.04 16.57
CA ILE A 286 -13.26 0.02 15.96
C ILE A 286 -11.79 0.37 16.23
N LEU A 287 -11.39 1.62 15.99
CA LEU A 287 -10.02 2.08 16.22
C LEU A 287 -9.60 1.96 17.70
N GLN A 288 -10.50 2.30 18.62
CA GLN A 288 -10.25 2.17 20.06
C GLN A 288 -10.10 0.71 20.49
N ALA A 289 -10.97 -0.19 20.00
CA ALA A 289 -10.89 -1.62 20.31
C ALA A 289 -9.57 -2.25 19.84
N LEU A 290 -9.10 -1.85 18.66
CA LEU A 290 -7.83 -2.35 18.10
C LEU A 290 -6.59 -1.84 18.83
N ASN A 291 -6.63 -0.63 19.39
CA ASN A 291 -5.53 -0.08 20.18
C ASN A 291 -5.44 -0.68 21.60
N ALA A 292 -6.54 -1.25 22.10
CA ALA A 292 -6.61 -1.88 23.42
C ALA A 292 -6.20 -3.37 23.42
N SER A 293 -6.01 -3.96 22.24
CA SER A 293 -5.72 -5.40 22.02
C SER A 293 -4.24 -5.65 21.69
#